data_AF-A0A829WDG9-F1
#
_entry.id   AF-A0A829WDG9-F1
#
_cell.length_a   1.000
_cell.length_b   1.000
_cell.length_c   1.000
_cell.angle_alpha   90.00
_cell.angle_beta   90.00
_cell.angle_gamma   90.00
#
_symmetry.space_group_name_H-M   'P 1'
#
loop_
_entity.id
_entity.type
_entity.pdbx_description
1 polymer ?
#
loop_
_entity_poly.entity_id
_entity_poly.type
_entity_poly.pdbx_seq_one_letter_code
_entity_poly.pdbx_strand_id
1 'polypeptide(L)'
;MDEIIRTLPILVVAILMNIGAGLYYNIGTKSLSFDTKKLINGIAKALIICGMFVGTAYCFDSTDLSSIGVTPQFIMNSAIVIYVSKSVISLGKILGVDIEHKKE
;
A
#
# COMPACT_ATOMS: atom_id res chain seq x y z
N MET A 1 -1.67 -20.20 5.40
CA MET A 1 -2.65 -19.09 5.28
C MET A 1 -2.70 -18.06 6.41
N ASP A 2 -2.55 -18.45 7.70
CA ASP A 2 -2.85 -17.57 8.86
C ASP A 2 -2.14 -16.21 8.89
N GLU A 3 -0.86 -16.16 8.54
CA GLU A 3 -0.09 -14.91 8.64
C GLU A 3 -0.57 -13.85 7.65
N ILE A 4 -0.83 -14.22 6.39
CA ILE A 4 -1.28 -13.27 5.36
C ILE A 4 -2.67 -12.75 5.70
N ILE A 5 -3.59 -13.63 6.10
CA ILE A 5 -4.96 -13.22 6.45
C ILE A 5 -4.94 -12.31 7.69
N ARG A 6 -4.11 -12.63 8.70
CA ARG A 6 -4.00 -11.85 9.93
C ARG A 6 -3.33 -10.47 9.72
N THR A 7 -2.43 -10.34 8.76
CA THR A 7 -1.75 -9.07 8.44
C THR A 7 -2.44 -8.26 7.33
N LEU A 8 -3.39 -8.86 6.61
CA LEU A 8 -4.20 -8.18 5.58
C LEU A 8 -4.87 -6.89 6.12
N PRO A 9 -5.48 -6.86 7.33
CA PRO A 9 -6.06 -5.64 7.87
C PRO A 9 -5.05 -4.52 8.05
N ILE A 10 -3.81 -4.85 8.44
CA ILE A 10 -2.72 -3.88 8.61
C ILE A 10 -2.35 -3.27 7.25
N LEU A 11 -2.26 -4.11 6.21
CA LEU A 11 -2.04 -3.65 4.84
C LEU A 11 -3.17 -2.75 4.35
N VAL A 12 -4.44 -3.08 4.64
CA VAL A 12 -5.60 -2.24 4.31
C VAL A 12 -5.49 -0.88 4.98
N VAL A 13 -5.14 -0.83 6.27
CA VAL A 13 -4.93 0.44 6.98
C VAL A 13 -3.83 1.27 6.31
N ALA A 14 -2.71 0.65 5.94
CA ALA A 14 -1.62 1.35 5.26
C ALA A 14 -2.04 1.92 3.88
N ILE A 15 -2.85 1.17 3.12
CA ILE A 15 -3.40 1.64 1.84
C ILE A 15 -4.35 2.82 2.05
N LEU A 16 -5.23 2.75 3.04
CA LEU A 16 -6.17 3.83 3.37
C LEU A 16 -5.45 5.09 3.82
N MET A 17 -4.41 4.97 4.65
CA MET A 17 -3.54 6.08 5.03
C MET A 17 -2.92 6.75 3.80
N ASN A 18 -2.42 5.94 2.86
CA ASN A 18 -1.81 6.46 1.63
C ASN A 18 -2.84 7.20 0.74
N ILE A 19 -4.05 6.65 0.58
CA ILE A 19 -5.13 7.31 -0.17
C ILE A 19 -5.55 8.61 0.51
N GLY A 20 -5.75 8.59 1.83
CA GLY A 20 -6.16 9.76 2.61
C GLY A 20 -5.14 10.89 2.56
N ALA A 21 -3.86 10.59 2.79
CA ALA A 21 -2.78 11.58 2.72
C ALA A 21 -2.63 12.14 1.30
N GLY A 22 -2.67 11.28 0.27
CA GLY A 22 -2.63 11.72 -1.12
C GLY A 22 -3.81 12.59 -1.52
N LEU A 23 -5.00 12.30 -0.99
CA LEU A 23 -6.20 13.09 -1.23
C LEU A 23 -6.10 14.47 -0.57
N TYR A 24 -5.74 14.51 0.72
CA TYR A 24 -5.57 15.76 1.45
C TYR A 24 -4.55 16.68 0.77
N TYR A 25 -3.38 16.13 0.39
CA TYR A 25 -2.33 16.91 -0.27
C TYR A 25 -2.80 17.54 -1.60
N ASN A 26 -3.52 16.77 -2.43
CA ASN A 26 -3.95 17.26 -3.73
C ASN A 26 -5.04 18.35 -3.61
N ILE A 27 -6.03 18.16 -2.73
CA ILE A 27 -7.12 19.14 -2.55
C ILE A 27 -6.63 20.35 -1.76
N GLY A 28 -6.04 20.11 -0.58
CA GLY A 28 -5.77 21.14 0.42
C GLY A 28 -4.47 21.90 0.19
N THR A 29 -3.41 21.22 -0.25
CA THR A 29 -2.09 21.87 -0.43
C THR A 29 -1.87 22.35 -1.85
N LYS A 30 -2.26 21.57 -2.86
CA LYS A 30 -2.07 21.93 -4.28
C LYS A 30 -3.24 22.67 -4.94
N SER A 31 -4.33 22.92 -4.20
CA SER A 31 -5.57 23.52 -4.71
C SER A 31 -6.09 22.89 -6.01
N LEU A 32 -5.76 21.62 -6.26
CA LEU A 32 -6.26 20.90 -7.42
C LEU A 32 -7.72 20.54 -7.20
N SER A 33 -8.52 20.61 -8.26
CA SER A 33 -9.89 20.12 -8.23
C SER A 33 -9.91 18.64 -7.84
N PHE A 34 -10.86 18.26 -6.99
CA PHE A 34 -11.07 16.88 -6.62
C PHE A 34 -11.33 16.04 -7.87
N ASP A 35 -10.40 15.13 -8.18
CA ASP A 35 -10.49 14.25 -9.33
C ASP A 35 -11.07 12.90 -8.89
N THR A 36 -12.39 12.77 -9.04
CA THR A 36 -13.13 11.54 -8.71
C THR A 36 -12.59 10.32 -9.46
N LYS A 37 -12.05 10.49 -10.69
CA LYS A 37 -11.47 9.38 -11.46
C LYS A 37 -10.20 8.87 -10.80
N LYS A 38 -9.34 9.77 -10.27
CA LYS A 38 -8.14 9.37 -9.51
C LYS A 38 -8.50 8.62 -8.23
N LEU A 39 -9.53 9.05 -7.52
CA LEU A 39 -9.98 8.36 -6.31
C LEU A 39 -10.50 6.95 -6.63
N ILE A 40 -11.39 6.82 -7.62
CA ILE A 40 -11.93 5.51 -8.05
C ILE A 40 -10.80 4.58 -8.49
N ASN A 41 -9.82 5.08 -9.24
CA ASN A 41 -8.64 4.30 -9.60
C ASN A 41 -7.82 3.85 -8.38
N GLY A 42 -7.69 4.70 -7.35
CA GLY A 42 -7.04 4.34 -6.09
C GLY A 42 -7.77 3.19 -5.38
N ILE A 43 -9.10 3.27 -5.31
CA ILE A 43 -9.95 2.22 -4.72
C ILE A 43 -9.86 0.92 -5.52
N ALA A 44 -9.94 0.99 -6.85
CA ALA A 44 -9.80 -0.19 -7.71
C ALA A 44 -8.44 -0.88 -7.53
N LYS A 45 -7.35 -0.10 -7.45
CA LYS A 45 -6.02 -0.63 -7.14
C LYS A 45 -5.97 -1.30 -5.76
N ALA A 46 -6.60 -0.70 -4.74
CA ALA A 46 -6.67 -1.29 -3.41
C ALA A 46 -7.37 -2.65 -3.41
N LEU A 47 -8.50 -2.77 -4.12
CA LEU A 47 -9.25 -4.03 -4.25
C LEU A 47 -8.44 -5.11 -4.96
N ILE A 48 -7.77 -4.76 -6.08
CA ILE A 48 -6.90 -5.68 -6.81
C ILE A 48 -5.79 -6.20 -5.90
N ILE A 49 -5.15 -5.33 -5.13
CA ILE A 49 -4.06 -5.71 -4.22
C ILE A 49 -4.56 -6.63 -3.12
N CYS A 50 -5.70 -6.31 -2.48
CA CYS A 50 -6.29 -7.20 -1.49
C CYS A 50 -6.58 -8.58 -2.09
N GLY A 51 -7.19 -8.63 -3.28
CA GLY A 51 -7.45 -9.88 -4.00
C GLY A 51 -6.18 -10.67 -4.33
N MET A 52 -5.11 -9.99 -4.77
CA MET A 52 -3.82 -10.62 -5.02
C MET A 52 -3.21 -11.23 -3.75
N PHE A 53 -3.32 -10.55 -2.60
CA PHE A 53 -2.80 -11.09 -1.34
C PHE A 53 -3.62 -12.27 -0.83
N VAL A 54 -4.94 -12.25 -1.00
CA VAL A 54 -5.80 -13.42 -0.71
C VAL A 54 -5.43 -14.60 -1.61
N GLY A 55 -5.27 -14.39 -2.92
CA GLY A 55 -4.82 -15.43 -3.85
C GLY A 55 -3.42 -15.94 -3.53
N THR A 56 -2.52 -15.04 -3.10
CA THR A 56 -1.17 -15.41 -2.65
C THR A 56 -1.23 -16.29 -1.41
N ALA A 57 -2.13 -16.01 -0.45
CA ALA A 57 -2.34 -16.87 0.72
C ALA A 57 -2.73 -18.30 0.34
N TYR A 58 -3.60 -18.44 -0.67
CA TYR A 58 -3.98 -19.74 -1.23
C TYR A 58 -2.80 -20.45 -1.91
N CYS A 59 -2.00 -19.73 -2.69
CA CYS A 59 -0.80 -20.28 -3.33
C CYS A 59 0.23 -20.80 -2.32
N PHE A 60 0.44 -20.10 -1.21
CA PHE A 60 1.32 -20.54 -0.11
C PHE A 60 0.80 -21.75 0.65
N ASP A 61 -0.52 -21.96 0.67
CA ASP A 61 -1.12 -23.13 1.29
C ASP A 61 -0.97 -24.36 0.39
N SER A 62 -1.06 -24.15 -0.93
CA SER A 62 -1.00 -25.20 -1.94
C SER A 62 0.43 -25.54 -2.39
N THR A 63 1.38 -24.62 -2.23
CA THR A 63 2.77 -24.74 -2.70
C THR A 63 3.75 -24.34 -1.60
N ASP A 64 4.80 -25.13 -1.38
CA ASP A 64 5.88 -24.75 -0.47
C ASP A 64 6.88 -23.79 -1.14
N LEU A 65 6.51 -22.51 -1.16
CA LEU A 65 7.39 -21.41 -1.58
C LEU A 65 8.49 -21.08 -0.55
N SER A 66 8.39 -21.60 0.69
CA SER A 66 9.41 -21.36 1.71
C SER A 66 10.73 -22.03 1.35
N SER A 67 10.67 -23.14 0.62
CA SER A 67 11.83 -23.87 0.09
C SER A 67 12.75 -23.03 -0.82
N ILE A 68 12.22 -21.99 -1.47
CA ILE A 68 12.96 -21.03 -2.29
C ILE A 68 13.26 -19.72 -1.54
N GLY A 69 13.07 -19.69 -0.22
CA GLY A 69 13.32 -18.54 0.64
C GLY A 69 12.23 -17.47 0.64
N VAL A 70 11.09 -17.73 -0.01
CA VAL A 70 9.97 -16.78 -0.07
C VAL A 70 8.96 -17.17 1.01
N THR A 71 8.86 -16.37 2.07
CA THR A 71 7.91 -16.63 3.16
C THR A 71 6.69 -15.69 3.10
N PRO A 72 5.52 -16.12 3.60
CA PRO A 72 4.33 -15.27 3.72
C PRO A 72 4.62 -13.94 4.45
N GLN A 73 5.36 -14.01 5.56
CA GLN A 73 5.75 -12.86 6.35
C GLN A 73 6.62 -11.86 5.57
N PHE A 74 7.57 -12.36 4.77
CA PHE A 74 8.43 -11.50 3.95
C PHE A 74 7.62 -10.68 2.93
N ILE A 75 6.68 -11.31 2.22
CA ILE A 75 5.85 -10.62 1.23
C ILE A 75 4.95 -9.58 1.90
N MET A 76 4.30 -9.93 3.01
CA MET A 76 3.41 -9.02 3.74
C MET A 76 4.15 -7.80 4.29
N ASN A 77 5.29 -8.01 4.94
CA ASN A 77 6.09 -6.91 5.48
C ASN A 77 6.57 -5.97 4.37
N SER A 78 7.02 -6.52 3.25
CA SER A 78 7.45 -5.72 2.09
C SER A 78 6.32 -4.84 1.57
N ALA A 79 5.11 -5.38 1.45
CA ALA A 79 3.94 -4.63 0.99
C ALA A 79 3.52 -3.52 1.97
N ILE A 80 3.49 -3.84 3.27
CA ILE A 80 3.19 -2.86 4.33
C ILE A 80 4.21 -1.73 4.28
N VAL A 81 5.51 -2.05 4.23
CA VAL A 81 6.59 -1.05 4.15
C VAL A 81 6.41 -0.14 2.94
N ILE A 82 6.13 -0.69 1.75
CA ILE A 82 5.89 0.13 0.55
C ILE A 82 4.76 1.14 0.77
N TYR A 83 3.64 0.72 1.35
CA TYR A 83 2.48 1.60 1.57
C TYR A 83 2.69 2.60 2.70
N VAL A 84 3.37 2.19 3.77
CA VAL A 84 3.78 3.10 4.86
C VAL A 84 4.75 4.15 4.33
N SER A 85 5.78 3.77 3.57
CA SER A 85 6.72 4.71 2.96
C SER A 85 6.03 5.74 2.07
N LYS A 86 5.08 5.31 1.22
CA LYS A 86 4.29 6.24 0.40
C LYS A 86 3.45 7.21 1.24
N SER A 87 2.89 6.73 2.35
CA SER A 87 2.16 7.57 3.30
C SER A 87 3.07 8.60 3.95
N VAL A 88 4.27 8.20 4.39
CA VAL A 88 5.29 9.10 4.95
C VAL A 88 5.74 10.14 3.93
N ILE A 89 5.97 9.77 2.67
CA ILE A 89 6.30 10.71 1.59
C ILE A 89 5.17 11.73 1.39
N SER A 90 3.92 11.26 1.40
CA SER A 90 2.75 12.13 1.25
C SER A 90 2.61 13.07 2.45
N LEU A 91 2.90 12.59 3.66
CA LEU A 91 2.95 13.42 4.86
C LEU A 91 4.06 14.47 4.80
N GLY A 92 5.27 14.11 4.36
CA GLY A 92 6.37 15.07 4.15
C GLY A 92 5.94 16.21 3.23
N LYS A 93 5.29 15.87 2.11
CA LYS A 93 4.73 16.85 1.17
C LYS A 93 3.65 17.74 1.80
N ILE A 94 2.79 17.19 2.67
CA ILE A 94 1.78 17.96 3.41
C ILE A 94 2.44 18.95 4.37
N LEU A 95 3.53 18.53 5.04
CA LEU A 95 4.29 19.35 5.98
C LEU A 95 5.25 20.34 5.28
N GLY A 96 5.30 20.36 3.95
CA GLY A 96 6.21 21.21 3.18
C GLY A 96 7.67 20.74 3.20
N VAL A 97 7.92 19.50 3.61
CA VAL A 97 9.24 18.86 3.56
C VAL A 97 9.36 18.13 2.23
N ASP A 98 10.20 18.64 1.33
CA ASP A 98 10.51 17.94 0.09
C ASP A 98 11.49 16.80 0.38
N ILE A 99 10.94 15.59 0.52
CA ILE A 99 11.75 14.38 0.65
C ILE A 99 12.24 14.03 -0.75
N GLU A 100 13.38 14.58 -1.16
CA GLU A 100 14.01 14.26 -2.43
C GLU A 100 14.33 12.76 -2.49
N HIS A 101 13.66 12.05 -3.40
CA HIS A 101 14.13 10.74 -3.82
C HIS A 101 15.38 10.94 -4.69
N LYS A 102 16.56 10.80 -4.08
CA LYS A 102 17.78 10.61 -4.86
C LYS A 102 17.57 9.34 -5.70
N LYS A 103 17.37 9.52 -7.02
CA LYS A 103 17.44 8.41 -7.98
C LYS A 103 18.90 7.99 -8.03
N GLU A 104 19.24 6.90 -7.35
CA GLU A 104 20.45 6.13 -7.65
C GLU A 104 20.20 5.24 -8.88
#